data_AF-A0A2W7RNR6-F1
#
_entry.id   AF-A0A2W7RNR6-F1
#
_cell.length_a   1.000
_cell.length_b   1.000
_cell.length_c   1.000
_cell.angle_alpha   90.00
_cell.angle_beta   90.00
_cell.angle_gamma   90.00
#
_symmetry.space_group_name_H-M   'P 1'
#
loop_
_entity.id
_entity.type
_entity.pdbx_description
1 polymer ?
#
loop_
_entity_poly.entity_id
_entity_poly.type
_entity_poly.pdbx_seq_one_letter_code
_entity_poly.pdbx_strand_id
1 'polypeptide(L)'
;MLLGPRRSGKTAFVQDFLKTIDTSQALILNGEDVLDSALLQERSVSNYSRLLSGKNLLVIDEAQHIADIGMILKLIVDSIEDIQIIATGSSSFDN
;
A
#
# COMPACT_ATOMS: atom_id res chain seq x y z
N MET A 1 -5.06 5.44 6.15
CA MET A 1 -3.59 5.60 6.27
C MET A 1 -3.24 5.62 7.75
N LEU A 2 -2.32 4.75 8.18
CA LEU A 2 -1.82 4.73 9.56
C LEU A 2 -0.51 5.53 9.60
N LEU A 3 -0.52 6.68 10.26
CA LEU A 3 0.63 7.59 10.40
C LEU A 3 1.19 7.55 11.82
N GLY A 4 2.52 7.66 11.97
CA GLY A 4 3.17 7.85 13.27
C GLY A 4 4.71 7.84 13.17
N PRO A 5 5.47 8.03 14.26
CA PRO A 5 6.93 8.09 14.20
C PRO A 5 7.59 6.79 13.68
N ARG A 6 8.79 6.88 13.12
CA ARG A 6 9.56 5.71 12.67
C ARG A 6 9.83 4.78 13.86
N ARG A 7 9.69 3.46 13.67
CA ARG A 7 9.80 2.41 14.73
C ARG A 7 8.71 2.43 15.82
N SER A 8 7.57 3.10 15.59
CA SER A 8 6.44 3.09 16.54
C SER A 8 5.60 1.80 16.56
N GLY A 9 6.11 0.69 16.00
CA GLY A 9 5.38 -0.59 15.93
C GLY A 9 4.35 -0.73 14.79
N LYS A 10 4.24 0.23 13.85
CA LYS A 10 3.29 0.14 12.72
C LYS A 10 3.58 -1.03 11.76
N THR A 11 4.83 -1.19 11.34
CA THR A 11 5.25 -2.35 10.54
C THR A 11 5.01 -3.65 11.29
N ALA A 12 5.28 -3.69 12.60
CA ALA A 12 5.00 -4.87 13.43
C ALA A 12 3.49 -5.18 13.50
N PHE A 13 2.64 -4.16 13.66
CA PHE A 13 1.19 -4.30 13.62
C PHE A 13 0.70 -4.84 12.27
N VAL A 14 1.22 -4.31 11.15
CA VAL A 14 0.88 -4.83 9.81
C VAL A 14 1.33 -6.27 9.66
N GLN A 15 2.56 -6.61 10.08
CA GLN A 15 3.05 -7.98 10.03
C GLN A 15 2.21 -8.94 10.88
N ASP A 16 1.79 -8.52 12.07
CA ASP A 16 0.95 -9.32 12.94
C ASP A 16 -0.47 -9.47 12.38
N PHE A 17 -1.04 -8.40 11.81
CA PHE A 17 -2.31 -8.48 11.09
C PHE A 17 -2.23 -9.44 9.90
N LEU A 18 -1.16 -9.37 9.10
CA LEU A 18 -0.94 -10.24 7.95
C LEU A 18 -0.87 -11.73 8.33
N LYS A 19 -0.41 -12.08 9.55
CA LYS A 19 -0.44 -13.45 10.07
C LYS A 19 -1.85 -13.96 10.37
N THR A 20 -2.83 -13.06 10.54
CA THR A 20 -4.21 -13.39 10.90
C THR A 20 -5.15 -13.52 9.71
N ILE A 21 -4.68 -13.22 8.49
CA ILE A 21 -5.46 -13.28 7.27
C ILE A 21 -4.84 -14.25 6.25
N ASP A 22 -5.65 -14.73 5.31
CA ASP A 22 -5.12 -15.43 4.13
C ASP A 22 -4.45 -14.40 3.20
N THR A 23 -3.12 -14.47 3.10
CA THR A 23 -2.32 -13.55 2.28
C THR A 23 -2.29 -13.95 0.81
N SER A 24 -2.87 -15.09 0.42
CA SER A 24 -2.93 -15.52 -0.98
C SER A 24 -3.64 -14.49 -1.88
N GLN A 25 -4.61 -13.77 -1.32
CA GLN A 25 -5.36 -12.71 -2.00
C GLN A 25 -4.86 -11.29 -1.69
N ALA A 26 -3.72 -11.14 -1.02
CA ALA A 26 -3.10 -9.85 -0.76
C ALA A 26 -1.99 -9.55 -1.78
N LEU A 27 -1.81 -8.27 -2.11
CA LEU A 27 -0.57 -7.72 -2.65
C LEU A 27 0.07 -6.87 -1.55
N ILE A 28 1.32 -7.17 -1.21
CA ILE A 28 2.07 -6.48 -0.15
C ILE A 28 3.28 -5.82 -0.81
N LEU A 29 3.42 -4.51 -0.61
CA LEU A 29 4.47 -3.68 -1.19
C LEU A 29 5.21 -2.91 -0.10
N ASN A 30 6.50 -2.68 -0.30
CA ASN A 30 7.33 -1.80 0.50
C ASN A 30 7.67 -0.53 -0.28
N GLY A 31 7.23 0.64 0.20
CA GLY A 31 7.50 1.92 -0.44
C GLY A 31 8.97 2.36 -0.44
N GLU A 32 9.83 1.76 0.38
CA GLU A 32 11.29 1.94 0.30
C GLU A 32 11.95 1.03 -0.75
N ASP A 33 11.27 -0.03 -1.22
CA ASP A 33 11.78 -0.91 -2.28
C ASP A 33 11.46 -0.32 -3.67
N VAL A 34 12.50 -0.24 -4.51
CA VAL A 34 12.40 0.39 -5.84
C VAL A 34 11.58 -0.43 -6.82
N LEU A 35 11.60 -1.76 -6.71
CA LEU A 35 10.84 -2.64 -7.59
C LEU A 35 9.36 -2.61 -7.22
N ASP A 36 9.04 -2.61 -5.93
CA ASP A 36 7.66 -2.48 -5.45
C ASP A 36 7.07 -1.12 -5.81
N SER A 37 7.84 -0.05 -5.65
CA SER A 37 7.44 1.29 -6.07
C SER A 37 7.20 1.37 -7.58
N ALA A 38 8.00 0.66 -8.39
CA ALA A 38 7.87 0.64 -9.84
C ALA A 38 6.54 0.01 -10.31
N LEU A 39 5.98 -0.94 -9.56
CA LEU A 39 4.68 -1.54 -9.89
C LEU A 39 3.53 -0.51 -9.91
N LEU A 40 3.67 0.57 -9.13
CA LEU A 40 2.64 1.60 -9.00
C LEU A 40 2.88 2.84 -9.89
N GLN A 41 4.04 2.95 -10.55
CA GLN A 41 4.42 4.12 -11.35
C GLN A 41 3.48 4.40 -12.52
N GLU A 42 2.99 3.36 -13.20
CA GLU A 42 2.01 3.53 -14.27
C GLU A 42 0.61 3.76 -13.69
N ARG A 43 0.26 5.04 -13.51
CA ARG A 43 -1.03 5.48 -12.95
C ARG A 43 -2.17 5.41 -13.97
N SER A 44 -2.57 4.18 -14.31
CA SER A 44 -3.70 3.89 -15.20
C SER A 44 -4.63 2.83 -14.58
N VAL A 45 -5.93 2.93 -14.85
CA VAL A 45 -6.91 1.92 -14.39
C VAL A 45 -6.54 0.54 -14.93
N SER A 46 -6.15 0.43 -16.21
CA SER A 46 -5.76 -0.84 -16.82
C SER A 46 -4.56 -1.49 -16.13
N ASN A 47 -3.55 -0.71 -15.72
CA ASN A 47 -2.42 -1.23 -14.98
C ASN A 47 -2.86 -1.77 -13.61
N TYR A 48 -3.62 -1.00 -12.84
CA TYR A 48 -4.03 -1.40 -11.50
C TYR A 48 -5.03 -2.57 -11.50
N SER A 49 -5.99 -2.61 -12.43
CA SER A 49 -6.89 -3.76 -12.57
C SER A 49 -6.13 -5.05 -12.88
N ARG A 50 -5.07 -4.98 -13.70
CA ARG A 50 -4.20 -6.13 -13.99
C ARG A 50 -3.37 -6.52 -12.78
N LEU A 51 -2.73 -5.54 -12.12
CA LEU A 51 -1.87 -5.75 -10.96
C LEU A 51 -2.63 -6.36 -9.78
N LEU A 52 -3.86 -5.92 -9.56
CA LEU A 52 -4.71 -6.31 -8.42
C LEU A 52 -5.76 -7.37 -8.80
N SER A 53 -5.64 -8.00 -9.98
CA SER A 53 -6.55 -9.06 -10.42
C SER A 53 -6.55 -10.23 -9.44
N GLY A 54 -7.72 -10.58 -8.91
CA GLY A 54 -7.88 -11.67 -7.94
C GLY A 54 -7.38 -11.33 -6.54
N LYS A 55 -7.07 -10.06 -6.27
CA LYS A 55 -6.67 -9.54 -4.96
C LYS A 55 -7.81 -8.76 -4.32
N ASN A 56 -8.00 -8.96 -3.01
CA ASN A 56 -8.98 -8.21 -2.21
C ASN A 56 -8.31 -7.26 -1.21
N LEU A 57 -6.98 -7.34 -1.08
CA LEU A 57 -6.21 -6.52 -0.16
C LEU A 57 -4.92 -6.02 -0.82
N LEU A 58 -4.68 -4.71 -0.71
CA LEU A 58 -3.42 -4.06 -1.01
C LEU A 58 -2.82 -3.50 0.28
N VAL A 59 -1.63 -3.95 0.64
CA VAL A 59 -0.86 -3.43 1.77
C VAL A 59 0.37 -2.71 1.26
N ILE A 60 0.59 -1.48 1.68
CA ILE A 60 1.77 -0.68 1.34
C ILE A 60 2.40 -0.17 2.64
N ASP A 61 3.58 -0.68 2.97
CA ASP A 61 4.38 -0.17 4.09
C ASP A 61 5.20 1.05 3.64
N GLU A 62 5.35 2.05 4.51
CA GLU A 62 6.11 3.28 4.27
C GLU A 62 5.71 4.00 2.95
N ALA A 63 4.39 4.04 2.70
CA ALA A 63 3.79 4.48 1.44
C ALA A 63 4.11 5.94 1.08
N GLN A 64 4.49 6.79 2.05
CA GLN A 64 4.94 8.17 1.79
C GLN A 64 6.22 8.26 0.96
N HIS A 65 6.96 7.16 0.80
CA HIS A 65 8.13 7.11 -0.09
C HIS A 65 7.76 6.89 -1.58
N ILE A 66 6.52 6.50 -1.87
CA ILE A 66 6.04 6.32 -3.24
C ILE A 66 5.56 7.67 -3.78
N ALA A 67 6.12 8.10 -4.91
CA ALA A 67 5.72 9.32 -5.58
C ALA A 67 4.21 9.28 -5.93
N ASP A 68 3.52 10.40 -5.75
CA ASP A 68 2.09 10.54 -6.01
C ASP A 68 1.17 9.54 -5.28
N ILE A 69 1.60 8.95 -4.16
CA ILE A 69 0.85 7.90 -3.46
C ILE A 69 -0.63 8.27 -3.21
N GLY A 70 -0.93 9.52 -2.86
CA GLY A 70 -2.31 9.96 -2.65
C GLY A 70 -3.19 9.85 -3.91
N MET A 71 -2.64 10.20 -5.08
CA MET A 71 -3.36 10.10 -6.36
C MET A 71 -3.47 8.64 -6.83
N ILE A 72 -2.44 7.83 -6.58
CA ILE A 72 -2.44 6.40 -6.88
C ILE A 72 -3.55 5.69 -6.08
N LEU A 73 -3.56 5.89 -4.76
CA LEU A 73 -4.56 5.28 -3.87
C LEU A 73 -5.98 5.72 -4.23
N LYS A 74 -6.17 7.01 -4.55
CA LYS A 74 -7.47 7.52 -5.01
C LYS A 74 -7.93 6.82 -6.29
N LEU A 75 -7.06 6.70 -7.30
CA LEU A 75 -7.42 6.03 -8.54
C LEU A 75 -7.79 4.57 -8.33
N ILE A 76 -7.06 3.85 -7.47
CA ILE A 76 -7.35 2.45 -7.13
C ILE A 76 -8.74 2.33 -6.47
N VAL A 77 -9.02 3.13 -5.44
CA VAL A 77 -10.32 3.11 -4.72
C VAL A 77 -11.48 3.49 -5.64
N ASP A 78 -11.29 4.48 -6.51
CA ASP A 78 -12.34 4.95 -7.41
C ASP A 78 -12.63 3.96 -8.57
N SER A 79 -11.71 3.01 -8.86
CA SER A 79 -11.80 2.16 -10.07
C SER A 79 -11.80 0.65 -9.83
N ILE A 80 -11.40 0.18 -8.64
CA ILE A 80 -11.34 -1.24 -8.30
C ILE A 80 -12.29 -1.49 -7.15
N GLU A 81 -13.43 -2.11 -7.45
CA GLU A 81 -14.44 -2.46 -6.47
C GLU A 81 -13.91 -3.45 -5.43
N ASP A 82 -14.43 -3.35 -4.20
CA ASP A 82 -14.16 -4.26 -3.08
C ASP A 82 -12.68 -4.41 -2.63
N ILE A 83 -11.75 -3.63 -3.18
CA ILE A 83 -10.36 -3.63 -2.72
C ILE A 83 -10.23 -2.96 -1.35
N GLN A 84 -9.65 -3.66 -0.38
CA GLN A 84 -9.23 -3.08 0.88
C GLN A 84 -7.80 -2.56 0.76
N ILE A 85 -7.51 -1.39 1.31
CA ILE A 85 -6.15 -0.83 1.30
C ILE A 85 -5.67 -0.51 2.71
N ILE A 86 -4.49 -1.03 3.05
CA ILE A 86 -3.74 -0.68 4.25
C ILE A 86 -2.45 0.02 3.83
N ALA A 87 -2.38 1.33 4.02
CA ALA A 87 -1.15 2.10 3.82
C ALA A 87 -0.63 2.60 5.16
N THR A 88 0.62 2.31 5.47
CA THR A 88 1.34 2.92 6.60
C THR A 88 2.22 4.06 6.10
N GLY A 89 2.57 4.96 6.99
CA GLY A 89 3.71 5.83 6.74
C GLY A 89 4.33 6.39 8.00
N SER A 90 5.63 6.61 7.96
CA SER A 90 6.29 7.36 9.02
C SER A 90 5.98 8.85 8.87
N SER A 91 5.36 9.43 9.90
CA SER A 91 5.35 10.88 10.10
C SER A 91 6.72 11.26 10.67
N SER A 92 7.72 11.33 9.80
CA SER A 92 8.93 12.07 10.14
C SER A 92 8.48 13.51 10.28
N PHE A 93 8.55 14.03 11.51
CA PHE A 93 8.12 15.35 11.94
C PHE A 93 8.07 16.39 10.81
N ASP A 94 6.93 17.06 10.68
CA ASP A 94 6.85 18.34 9.98
C ASP A 94 8.09 19.18 10.30
N ASN A 95 8.93 19.39 9.30
CA ASN A 95 9.91 20.47 9.24
C ASN A 95 10.10 20.85 7.78
#